data_AF-A0A9D2IC52-F1
#
_entry.id   AF-A0A9D2IC52-F1
#
_cell.length_a   1.000
_cell.length_b   1.000
_cell.length_c   1.000
_cell.angle_alpha   90.00
_cell.angle_beta   90.00
_cell.angle_gamma   90.00
#
_symmetry.space_group_name_H-M   'P 1'
#
loop_
_entity.id
_entity.type
_entity.pdbx_description
1 polymer ?
#
loop_
_entity_poly.entity_id
_entity_poly.type
_entity_poly.pdbx_seq_one_letter_code
_entity_poly.pdbx_strand_id
1 'polypeptide(L)'
;MSARKIVVTSGKGGVGKTTVCCNLGVQLARQGRRVIVCDLDFGLNNADVVLGVENRALYDVLDAIEGRCRPKQALVTHPRYPALSVLSSGRTLERYVSPQAIRLILDTLAPQFDYILIDSPAGIEEGFHRAASCAEEALLVTTPHISALRDADRVAGILKSYRFSRVGLVVNRVRKDFFRRGEILAPAEIADLLRIPLAAVIAEEDKVQLDNVVSRSRTFRALAEACEQAPEREAKARGAGGRR
;
A
#
# COMPACT_ATOMS: atom_id res chain seq x y z
N MET A 1 -21.00 -4.56 -1.81
CA MET A 1 -20.01 -3.81 -1.01
C MET A 1 -18.99 -3.23 -1.99
N SER A 2 -18.51 -2.00 -1.75
CA SER A 2 -17.42 -1.40 -2.54
C SER A 2 -16.07 -1.90 -2.03
N ALA A 3 -15.06 -1.98 -2.91
CA ALA A 3 -13.69 -2.35 -2.52
C ALA A 3 -13.13 -1.43 -1.43
N ARG A 4 -12.34 -1.97 -0.52
CA ARG A 4 -11.55 -1.16 0.43
C ARG A 4 -10.34 -0.57 -0.28
N LYS A 5 -10.21 0.76 -0.31
CA LYS A 5 -9.05 1.41 -0.93
C LYS A 5 -8.05 1.84 0.13
N ILE A 6 -6.86 1.28 0.05
CA ILE A 6 -5.80 1.45 1.04
C ILE A 6 -4.60 2.08 0.33
N VAL A 7 -4.27 3.32 0.66
CA VAL A 7 -3.02 3.92 0.21
C VAL A 7 -1.86 3.37 1.05
N VAL A 8 -0.84 2.85 0.40
CA VAL A 8 0.43 2.50 1.01
C VAL A 8 1.36 3.68 0.75
N THR A 9 1.86 4.30 1.81
CA THR A 9 2.64 5.54 1.75
C THR A 9 3.87 5.50 2.67
N SER A 10 4.76 6.48 2.57
CA SER A 10 6.01 6.56 3.33
C SER A 10 6.56 7.98 3.35
N GLY A 11 7.27 8.36 4.41
CA GLY A 11 8.02 9.62 4.44
C GLY A 11 9.30 9.64 3.60
N LYS A 12 9.82 8.47 3.25
CA LYS A 12 11.14 8.35 2.61
C LYS A 12 11.16 7.29 1.51
N GLY A 13 11.91 7.55 0.44
CA GLY A 13 12.20 6.56 -0.60
C GLY A 13 13.01 5.37 -0.07
N GLY A 14 12.84 4.20 -0.69
CA GLY A 14 13.62 3.00 -0.35
C GLY A 14 13.24 2.26 0.94
N VAL A 15 12.17 2.67 1.64
CA VAL A 15 11.67 1.95 2.83
C VAL A 15 10.92 0.65 2.51
N GLY A 16 10.74 0.31 1.23
CA GLY A 16 10.09 -0.93 0.78
C GLY A 16 8.57 -0.84 0.59
N LYS A 17 8.06 0.35 0.29
CA LYS A 17 6.62 0.62 0.12
C LYS A 17 5.96 -0.23 -0.99
N THR A 18 6.52 -0.20 -2.20
CA THR A 18 6.07 -1.01 -3.34
C THR A 18 6.13 -2.50 -3.03
N THR A 19 7.22 -2.94 -2.37
CA THR A 19 7.37 -4.33 -1.91
C THR A 19 6.25 -4.73 -0.96
N VAL A 20 5.94 -3.89 0.04
CA VAL A 20 4.85 -4.12 0.99
C VAL A 20 3.50 -4.13 0.28
N CYS A 21 3.24 -3.18 -0.62
CA CYS A 21 2.00 -3.07 -1.38
C CYS A 21 1.74 -4.31 -2.24
N CYS A 22 2.74 -4.72 -3.04
CA CYS A 22 2.64 -5.87 -3.92
C CYS A 22 2.52 -7.19 -3.14
N ASN A 23 3.34 -7.38 -2.10
CA ASN A 23 3.27 -8.62 -1.31
C ASN A 23 1.98 -8.71 -0.49
N LEU A 24 1.44 -7.60 0.01
CA LEU A 24 0.10 -7.56 0.60
C LEU A 24 -0.96 -7.99 -0.43
N GLY A 25 -0.89 -7.46 -1.65
CA GLY A 25 -1.81 -7.84 -2.73
C GLY A 25 -1.75 -9.33 -3.08
N VAL A 26 -0.55 -9.90 -3.15
CA VAL A 26 -0.34 -11.33 -3.37
C VAL A 26 -0.93 -12.18 -2.24
N GLN A 27 -0.73 -11.79 -0.98
CA GLN A 27 -1.26 -12.56 0.16
C GLN A 27 -2.79 -12.50 0.24
N LEU A 28 -3.39 -11.33 0.02
CA LEU A 28 -4.84 -11.17 -0.05
C LEU A 28 -5.42 -11.99 -1.22
N ALA A 29 -4.79 -11.98 -2.39
CA ALA A 29 -5.20 -12.79 -3.54
C ALA A 29 -5.11 -14.30 -3.26
N ARG A 30 -4.07 -14.74 -2.55
CA ARG A 30 -3.93 -16.13 -2.08
C ARG A 30 -4.99 -16.54 -1.07
N GLN A 31 -5.56 -15.58 -0.34
CA GLN A 31 -6.71 -15.77 0.56
C GLN A 31 -8.05 -15.69 -0.20
N GLY A 32 -8.04 -15.64 -1.54
CA GLY A 32 -9.25 -15.63 -2.37
C GLY A 32 -9.88 -14.26 -2.55
N ARG A 33 -9.23 -13.18 -2.10
CA ARG A 33 -9.71 -11.81 -2.30
C ARG A 33 -9.38 -11.33 -3.70
N ARG A 34 -10.30 -10.61 -4.33
CA ARG A 34 -10.06 -9.92 -5.60
C ARG A 34 -9.37 -8.60 -5.30
N VAL A 35 -8.16 -8.42 -5.81
CA VAL A 35 -7.28 -7.29 -5.47
C VAL A 35 -6.80 -6.56 -6.72
N ILE A 36 -6.80 -5.23 -6.66
CA ILE A 36 -6.01 -4.38 -7.55
C ILE A 36 -4.80 -3.85 -6.77
N VAL A 37 -3.62 -3.91 -7.36
CA VAL A 37 -2.48 -3.05 -6.98
C VAL A 37 -2.38 -1.93 -8.02
N CYS A 38 -2.61 -0.71 -7.58
CA CYS A 38 -2.56 0.50 -8.39
C CYS A 38 -1.25 1.24 -8.09
N ASP A 39 -0.37 1.36 -9.08
CA ASP A 39 0.89 2.11 -8.95
C ASP A 39 0.69 3.54 -9.46
N LEU A 40 0.78 4.52 -8.56
CA LEU A 40 0.64 5.95 -8.87
C LEU A 40 1.98 6.69 -8.77
N ASP A 41 3.12 5.97 -8.74
CA ASP A 41 4.45 6.53 -8.89
C ASP A 41 4.81 6.70 -10.37
N PHE A 42 4.17 7.67 -11.02
CA PHE A 42 4.38 7.94 -12.44
C PHE A 42 5.84 8.30 -12.74
N GLY A 43 6.47 7.55 -13.64
CA GLY A 43 7.87 7.74 -14.07
C GLY A 43 8.89 6.81 -13.40
N LEU A 44 8.55 6.22 -12.25
CA LEU A 44 9.37 5.18 -11.58
C LEU A 44 8.51 3.95 -11.25
N ASN A 45 7.55 3.63 -12.13
CA ASN A 45 6.63 2.51 -12.00
C ASN A 45 7.37 1.21 -11.68
N ASN A 46 7.12 0.67 -10.49
CA ASN A 46 7.87 -0.46 -9.94
C ASN A 46 6.95 -1.64 -9.62
N ALA A 47 5.64 -1.44 -9.49
CA ALA A 47 4.74 -2.51 -9.04
C ALA A 47 4.60 -3.64 -10.07
N ASP A 48 4.51 -3.31 -11.36
CA ASP A 48 4.43 -4.32 -12.42
C ASP A 48 5.73 -5.12 -12.56
N VAL A 49 6.88 -4.47 -12.42
CA VAL A 49 8.21 -5.13 -12.36
C VAL A 49 8.32 -6.03 -11.13
N VAL A 50 7.92 -5.54 -9.95
CA VAL A 50 7.89 -6.33 -8.70
C VAL A 50 7.01 -7.56 -8.87
N LEU A 51 5.88 -7.43 -9.58
CA LEU A 51 4.93 -8.51 -9.84
C LEU A 51 5.25 -9.34 -11.10
N GLY A 52 6.27 -8.98 -11.88
CA GLY A 52 6.70 -9.70 -13.10
C GLY A 52 5.66 -9.70 -14.23
N VAL A 53 4.97 -8.57 -14.42
CA VAL A 53 3.90 -8.41 -15.42
C VAL A 53 4.10 -7.21 -16.36
N GLU A 54 5.25 -6.55 -16.31
CA GLU A 54 5.56 -5.32 -17.05
C GLU A 54 5.40 -5.43 -18.57
N ASN A 55 5.67 -6.62 -19.15
CA ASN A 55 5.57 -6.85 -20.59
C ASN A 55 4.17 -7.33 -21.07
N ARG A 56 3.14 -7.20 -20.23
CA ARG A 56 1.78 -7.70 -20.52
C ARG A 56 0.74 -6.59 -20.71
N ALA A 57 1.08 -5.34 -20.40
CA ALA A 57 0.16 -4.22 -20.49
C ALA A 57 -0.05 -3.80 -21.95
N LEU A 58 -1.30 -3.74 -22.40
CA LEU A 58 -1.68 -3.12 -23.69
C LEU A 58 -2.14 -1.68 -23.51
N TYR A 59 -2.76 -1.40 -22.36
CA TYR A 59 -3.21 -0.08 -21.94
C TYR A 59 -2.81 0.12 -20.48
N ASP A 60 -2.70 1.39 -20.08
CA ASP A 60 -2.35 1.79 -18.73
C ASP A 60 -3.42 2.70 -18.10
N VAL A 61 -3.21 3.11 -16.84
CA VAL A 61 -4.17 3.99 -16.13
C VAL A 61 -4.36 5.34 -16.82
N LEU A 62 -3.33 5.86 -17.50
CA LEU A 62 -3.42 7.12 -18.22
C LEU A 62 -4.28 6.94 -19.49
N ASP A 63 -4.14 5.84 -20.23
CA ASP A 63 -5.00 5.55 -21.38
C ASP A 63 -6.48 5.52 -21.00
N ALA A 64 -6.80 4.96 -19.83
CA ALA A 64 -8.17 4.94 -19.31
C ALA A 64 -8.66 6.34 -18.91
N ILE A 65 -7.81 7.16 -18.27
CA ILE A 65 -8.12 8.56 -17.92
C ILE A 65 -8.37 9.41 -19.17
N GLU A 66 -7.65 9.10 -20.25
CA GLU A 66 -7.75 9.80 -21.54
C GLU A 66 -8.89 9.31 -22.43
N GLY A 67 -9.62 8.28 -21.99
CA GLY A 67 -10.71 7.69 -22.77
C GLY A 67 -10.24 6.85 -23.96
N ARG A 68 -8.96 6.48 -24.02
CA ARG A 68 -8.41 5.61 -25.08
C ARG A 68 -8.78 4.14 -24.87
N CYS A 69 -9.11 3.74 -23.65
CA CYS A 69 -9.64 2.41 -23.33
C CYS A 69 -10.64 2.47 -22.18
N ARG A 70 -11.39 1.38 -21.97
CA ARG A 70 -12.20 1.21 -20.74
C ARG A 70 -11.27 0.90 -19.55
N PRO A 71 -11.59 1.32 -18.31
CA PRO A 71 -10.79 1.01 -17.12
C PRO A 71 -10.36 -0.45 -16.98
N LYS A 72 -11.27 -1.38 -17.30
CA LYS A 72 -11.01 -2.83 -17.21
C LYS A 72 -9.96 -3.32 -18.22
N GLN A 73 -9.79 -2.65 -19.36
CA GLN A 73 -8.81 -3.00 -20.39
C GLN A 73 -7.39 -2.59 -20.00
N ALA A 74 -7.24 -1.63 -19.07
CA ALA A 74 -5.96 -1.21 -18.51
C ALA A 74 -5.46 -2.11 -17.36
N LEU A 75 -6.26 -3.11 -16.95
CA LEU A 75 -5.85 -4.05 -15.92
C LEU A 75 -5.01 -5.19 -16.50
N VAL A 76 -3.89 -5.48 -15.83
CA VAL A 76 -3.06 -6.65 -16.11
C VAL A 76 -3.27 -7.68 -15.02
N THR A 77 -3.92 -8.79 -15.33
CA THR A 77 -4.11 -9.90 -14.37
C THR A 77 -2.82 -10.71 -14.21
N HIS A 78 -2.43 -10.97 -12.97
CA HIS A 78 -1.22 -11.72 -12.66
C HIS A 78 -1.37 -13.20 -13.07
N PRO A 79 -0.43 -13.79 -13.85
CA PRO A 79 -0.58 -15.13 -14.42
C PRO A 79 -0.68 -16.24 -13.36
N ARG A 80 0.06 -16.10 -12.26
CA ARG A 80 0.04 -17.04 -11.13
C ARG A 80 -1.07 -16.80 -10.10
N TYR A 81 -1.64 -15.59 -10.05
CA TYR A 81 -2.58 -15.17 -9.01
C TYR A 81 -3.79 -14.54 -9.71
N PRO A 82 -4.76 -15.34 -10.20
CA PRO A 82 -5.85 -14.82 -11.03
C PRO A 82 -6.74 -13.78 -10.35
N ALA A 83 -6.76 -13.75 -9.02
CA ALA A 83 -7.49 -12.76 -8.23
C ALA A 83 -6.72 -11.44 -8.02
N LEU A 84 -5.47 -11.34 -8.50
CA LEU A 84 -4.64 -10.14 -8.44
C LEU A 84 -4.53 -9.50 -9.83
N SER A 85 -4.86 -8.21 -9.91
CA SER A 85 -4.61 -7.39 -11.09
C SER A 85 -3.77 -6.17 -10.75
N VAL A 86 -3.04 -5.67 -11.73
CA VAL A 86 -2.21 -4.47 -11.62
C VAL A 86 -2.78 -3.38 -12.51
N LEU A 87 -2.79 -2.15 -12.00
CA LEU A 87 -3.11 -0.94 -12.73
C LEU A 87 -1.94 0.03 -12.55
N SER A 88 -1.06 0.11 -13.54
CA SER A 88 0.14 0.95 -13.47
C SER A 88 0.20 1.90 -14.67
N SER A 89 1.25 2.72 -14.73
CA SER A 89 1.67 3.45 -15.94
C SER A 89 3.18 3.58 -15.95
N GLY A 90 3.85 2.97 -16.93
CA GLY A 90 5.29 3.12 -17.16
C GLY A 90 5.69 4.49 -17.73
N ARG A 91 4.71 5.37 -17.99
CA ARG A 91 4.93 6.69 -18.59
C ARG A 91 5.03 7.77 -17.52
N THR A 92 5.91 8.73 -17.77
CA THR A 92 5.94 10.01 -17.06
C THR A 92 4.70 10.83 -17.42
N LEU A 93 4.18 11.59 -16.45
CA LEU A 93 3.09 12.52 -16.71
C LEU A 93 3.57 13.67 -17.62
N GLU A 94 3.02 13.75 -18.83
CA GLU A 94 3.21 14.90 -19.72
C GLU A 94 2.32 16.09 -19.34
N ARG A 95 1.23 15.82 -18.60
CA ARG A 95 0.30 16.83 -18.11
C ARG A 95 -0.23 16.47 -16.73
N TYR A 96 -0.73 17.49 -16.02
CA TYR A 96 -1.35 17.31 -14.72
C TYR A 96 -2.53 16.34 -14.78
N VAL A 97 -2.52 15.34 -13.90
CA VAL A 97 -3.63 14.41 -13.69
C VAL A 97 -4.22 14.66 -12.32
N SER A 98 -5.51 15.01 -12.28
CA SER A 98 -6.20 15.31 -11.04
C SER A 98 -6.44 14.04 -10.22
N PRO A 99 -6.46 14.12 -8.87
CA PRO A 99 -6.86 13.00 -8.02
C PRO A 99 -8.27 12.49 -8.35
N GLN A 100 -9.18 13.38 -8.76
CA GLN A 100 -10.55 13.04 -9.14
C GLN A 100 -10.60 12.14 -10.39
N ALA A 101 -9.73 12.39 -11.37
CA ALA A 101 -9.66 11.55 -12.57
C ALA A 101 -9.26 10.12 -12.24
N ILE A 102 -8.21 9.93 -11.42
CA ILE A 102 -7.80 8.59 -10.95
C ILE A 102 -8.90 7.96 -10.12
N ARG A 103 -9.50 8.73 -9.20
CA ARG A 103 -10.59 8.23 -8.36
C ARG A 103 -11.77 7.72 -9.17
N LEU A 104 -12.14 8.38 -10.26
CA LEU A 104 -13.20 7.92 -11.16
C LEU A 104 -12.88 6.54 -11.77
N ILE A 105 -11.62 6.31 -12.18
CA ILE A 105 -11.17 5.01 -12.68
C ILE A 105 -11.28 3.95 -11.59
N LEU A 106 -10.77 4.23 -10.39
CA LEU A 106 -10.79 3.29 -9.28
C LEU A 106 -12.21 2.99 -8.78
N ASP A 107 -13.09 3.99 -8.73
CA ASP A 107 -14.49 3.85 -8.35
C ASP A 107 -15.27 3.01 -9.39
N THR A 108 -14.95 3.14 -10.68
CA THR A 108 -15.52 2.30 -11.74
C THR A 108 -15.13 0.83 -11.59
N LEU A 109 -13.91 0.56 -11.11
CA LEU A 109 -13.40 -0.80 -10.92
C LEU A 109 -13.87 -1.41 -9.59
N ALA A 110 -14.03 -0.60 -8.54
CA ALA A 110 -14.29 -1.02 -7.17
C ALA A 110 -15.39 -2.09 -6.98
N PRO A 111 -16.53 -2.09 -7.71
CA PRO A 111 -17.58 -3.11 -7.54
C PRO A 111 -17.12 -4.55 -7.86
N GLN A 112 -16.05 -4.73 -8.64
CA GLN A 112 -15.53 -6.04 -9.04
C GLN A 112 -14.45 -6.59 -8.10
N PHE A 113 -14.01 -5.80 -7.12
CA PHE A 113 -12.87 -6.12 -6.28
C PHE A 113 -13.23 -6.00 -4.80
N ASP A 114 -12.45 -6.67 -3.96
CA ASP A 114 -12.56 -6.58 -2.51
C ASP A 114 -11.57 -5.55 -1.94
N TYR A 115 -10.40 -5.40 -2.59
CA TYR A 115 -9.35 -4.46 -2.22
C TYR A 115 -8.77 -3.72 -3.43
N ILE A 116 -8.45 -2.44 -3.23
CA ILE A 116 -7.61 -1.64 -4.12
C ILE A 116 -6.47 -1.09 -3.27
N LEU A 117 -5.26 -1.61 -3.49
CA LEU A 117 -4.05 -1.14 -2.85
C LEU A 117 -3.42 -0.08 -3.75
N ILE A 118 -3.12 1.09 -3.21
CA ILE A 118 -2.60 2.23 -3.98
C ILE A 118 -1.17 2.49 -3.50
N ASP A 119 -0.17 2.19 -4.34
CA ASP A 119 1.21 2.55 -4.05
C ASP A 119 1.43 4.03 -4.40
N SER A 120 1.79 4.84 -3.39
CA SER A 120 2.08 6.25 -3.60
C SER A 120 3.53 6.45 -4.10
N PRO A 121 3.90 7.61 -4.65
CA PRO A 121 5.31 7.98 -4.74
C PRO A 121 5.91 8.20 -3.34
N ALA A 122 7.24 8.30 -3.27
CA ALA A 122 7.92 8.72 -2.05
C ALA A 122 7.77 10.23 -1.79
N GLY A 123 7.90 10.65 -0.54
CA GLY A 123 7.81 12.06 -0.15
C GLY A 123 6.37 12.54 0.04
N ILE A 124 6.19 13.87 0.03
CA ILE A 124 4.94 14.56 0.39
C ILE A 124 4.46 15.54 -0.69
N GLU A 125 4.95 15.35 -1.91
CA GLU A 125 4.64 16.24 -3.03
C GLU A 125 3.27 15.92 -3.65
N GLU A 126 2.96 16.55 -4.79
CA GLU A 126 1.66 16.44 -5.46
C GLU A 126 1.23 14.98 -5.70
N GLY A 127 2.16 14.11 -6.11
CA GLY A 127 1.86 12.69 -6.33
C GLY A 127 1.43 11.95 -5.06
N PHE A 128 1.99 12.30 -3.90
CA PHE A 128 1.53 11.78 -2.61
C PHE A 128 0.09 12.20 -2.34
N HIS A 129 -0.22 13.48 -2.51
CA HIS A 129 -1.57 14.01 -2.30
C HIS A 129 -2.59 13.39 -3.27
N ARG A 130 -2.16 13.12 -4.51
CA ARG A 130 -2.96 12.44 -5.53
C ARG A 130 -3.34 11.02 -5.12
N ALA A 131 -2.37 10.23 -4.66
CA ALA A 131 -2.63 8.87 -4.18
C ALA A 131 -3.48 8.84 -2.91
N ALA A 132 -3.14 9.68 -1.92
CA ALA A 132 -3.84 9.74 -0.64
C ALA A 132 -5.33 10.11 -0.80
N SER A 133 -5.65 11.04 -1.71
CA SER A 133 -7.03 11.48 -1.97
C SER A 133 -7.92 10.41 -2.63
N CYS A 134 -7.32 9.33 -3.14
CA CYS A 134 -8.02 8.23 -3.78
C CYS A 134 -8.37 7.08 -2.82
N ALA A 135 -7.97 7.16 -1.54
CA ALA A 135 -8.13 6.09 -0.55
C ALA A 135 -9.03 6.47 0.64
N GLU A 136 -9.55 5.47 1.34
CA GLU A 136 -10.28 5.64 2.61
C GLU A 136 -9.52 5.10 3.83
N GLU A 137 -8.45 4.34 3.61
CA GLU A 137 -7.52 3.83 4.61
C GLU A 137 -6.07 4.11 4.19
N ALA A 138 -5.16 4.19 5.15
CA ALA A 138 -3.73 4.37 4.88
C ALA A 138 -2.86 3.37 5.65
N LEU A 139 -1.80 2.91 5.01
CA LEU A 139 -0.67 2.21 5.62
C LEU A 139 0.58 3.07 5.49
N LEU A 140 1.12 3.54 6.61
CA LEU A 140 2.40 4.24 6.64
C LEU A 140 3.52 3.23 6.81
N VAL A 141 4.41 3.13 5.83
CA VAL A 141 5.58 2.26 5.84
C VAL A 141 6.81 3.05 6.27
N THR A 142 7.55 2.51 7.24
CA THR A 142 8.84 3.06 7.67
C THR A 142 9.82 1.94 8.00
N THR A 143 11.09 2.27 8.24
CA THR A 143 12.12 1.35 8.74
C THR A 143 12.58 1.80 10.12
N PRO A 144 13.19 0.93 10.95
CA PRO A 144 13.70 1.30 12.28
C PRO A 144 15.02 2.09 12.19
N HIS A 145 15.10 3.05 11.27
CA HIS A 145 16.25 3.92 11.06
C HIS A 145 15.84 5.37 11.34
N ILE A 146 16.62 6.10 12.15
CA ILE A 146 16.27 7.44 12.68
C ILE A 146 15.81 8.41 11.59
N SER A 147 16.49 8.45 10.43
CA SER A 147 16.09 9.34 9.34
C SER A 147 14.74 8.97 8.71
N ALA A 148 14.43 7.67 8.57
CA ALA A 148 13.13 7.23 8.08
C ALA A 148 12.00 7.53 9.09
N LEU A 149 12.29 7.41 10.39
CA LEU A 149 11.34 7.75 11.45
C LEU A 149 11.00 9.24 11.46
N ARG A 150 11.99 10.12 11.29
CA ARG A 150 11.77 11.57 11.23
C ARG A 150 10.88 11.97 10.05
N ASP A 151 11.08 11.36 8.89
CA ASP A 151 10.24 11.64 7.73
C ASP A 151 8.84 11.00 7.88
N ALA A 152 8.75 9.82 8.49
CA ALA A 152 7.48 9.18 8.80
C ALA A 152 6.63 10.01 9.78
N ASP A 153 7.24 10.66 10.78
CA ASP A 153 6.54 11.56 11.72
C ASP A 153 5.90 12.77 11.01
N ARG A 154 6.62 13.36 10.05
CA ARG A 154 6.07 14.44 9.21
C ARG A 154 4.87 13.95 8.40
N VAL A 155 4.98 12.79 7.76
CA VAL A 155 3.86 12.19 7.00
C VAL A 155 2.70 11.84 7.92
N ALA A 156 2.95 11.31 9.11
CA ALA A 156 1.91 11.03 10.11
C ALA A 156 1.14 12.31 10.48
N GLY A 157 1.82 13.45 10.61
CA GLY A 157 1.20 14.76 10.78
C GLY A 157 0.28 15.15 9.60
N ILE A 158 0.76 14.95 8.37
CA ILE A 158 0.00 15.27 7.15
C ILE A 158 -1.22 14.34 7.00
N LEU A 159 -1.09 13.05 7.28
CA LEU A 159 -2.19 12.08 7.18
C LEU A 159 -3.38 12.43 8.08
N LYS A 160 -3.17 13.20 9.16
CA LYS A 160 -4.25 13.70 10.03
C LYS A 160 -5.16 14.73 9.36
N SER A 161 -4.70 15.41 8.31
CA SER A 161 -5.54 16.34 7.54
C SER A 161 -6.51 15.60 6.60
N TYR A 162 -6.24 14.33 6.32
CA TYR A 162 -7.12 13.46 5.55
C TYR A 162 -8.17 12.81 6.45
N ARG A 163 -9.35 12.56 5.88
CA ARG A 163 -10.42 11.83 6.57
C ARG A 163 -10.30 10.32 6.36
N PHE A 164 -9.12 9.77 6.64
CA PHE A 164 -8.96 8.32 6.63
C PHE A 164 -9.78 7.72 7.76
N SER A 165 -10.53 6.67 7.43
CA SER A 165 -11.23 5.86 8.42
C SER A 165 -10.25 5.11 9.33
N ARG A 166 -9.04 4.84 8.80
CA ARG A 166 -7.99 4.10 9.47
C ARG A 166 -6.61 4.47 8.94
N VAL A 167 -5.63 4.57 9.85
CA VAL A 167 -4.20 4.67 9.53
C VAL A 167 -3.45 3.62 10.34
N GLY A 168 -2.70 2.75 9.66
CA GLY A 168 -1.88 1.71 10.28
C GLY A 168 -0.39 1.88 9.97
N LEU A 169 0.46 1.51 10.92
CA LEU A 169 1.92 1.57 10.77
C LEU A 169 2.47 0.20 10.37
N VAL A 170 3.30 0.17 9.34
CA VAL A 170 4.12 -0.99 8.97
C VAL A 170 5.59 -0.65 9.24
N VAL A 171 6.18 -1.33 10.22
CA VAL A 171 7.63 -1.23 10.47
C VAL A 171 8.32 -2.31 9.65
N ASN A 172 8.93 -1.91 8.55
CA ASN A 172 9.60 -2.78 7.59
C ASN A 172 11.09 -2.94 7.89
N ARG A 173 11.71 -3.99 7.32
CA ARG A 173 13.16 -4.26 7.40
C ARG A 173 13.69 -4.41 8.83
N VAL A 174 12.89 -5.01 9.72
CA VAL A 174 13.30 -5.22 11.11
C VAL A 174 14.31 -6.36 11.19
N ARG A 175 15.55 -6.01 11.54
CA ARG A 175 16.60 -6.98 11.84
C ARG A 175 16.50 -7.48 13.27
N LYS A 176 16.21 -8.79 13.41
CA LYS A 176 15.99 -9.43 14.72
C LYS A 176 17.21 -9.38 15.64
N ASP A 177 18.40 -9.46 15.08
CA ASP A 177 19.64 -9.41 15.85
C ASP A 177 19.90 -8.00 16.41
N PHE A 178 19.64 -6.95 15.62
CA PHE A 178 19.78 -5.56 16.08
C PHE A 178 18.75 -5.25 17.16
N PHE A 179 17.51 -5.73 16.99
CA PHE A 179 16.47 -5.61 18.00
C PHE A 179 16.87 -6.29 19.32
N ARG A 180 17.38 -7.52 19.27
CA ARG A 180 17.84 -8.25 20.47
C ARG A 180 18.99 -7.58 21.20
N ARG A 181 19.85 -6.85 20.48
CA ARG A 181 20.97 -6.09 21.05
C ARG A 181 20.58 -4.68 21.53
N GLY A 182 19.34 -4.25 21.31
CA GLY A 182 18.87 -2.91 21.69
C GLY A 182 19.41 -1.79 20.79
N GLU A 183 19.91 -2.12 19.60
CA GLU A 183 20.51 -1.15 18.67
C GLU A 183 19.47 -0.40 17.82
N ILE A 184 18.24 -0.93 17.78
CA ILE A 184 17.10 -0.31 17.08
C ILE A 184 15.92 -0.21 18.02
N LEU A 185 15.09 0.82 17.82
CA LEU A 185 13.83 0.97 18.54
C LEU A 185 12.91 -0.21 18.28
N ALA A 186 12.19 -0.62 19.33
CA ALA A 186 11.16 -1.63 19.21
C ALA A 186 10.03 -1.12 18.29
N PRO A 187 9.42 -1.98 17.46
CA PRO A 187 8.29 -1.57 16.63
C PRO A 187 7.11 -0.95 17.41
N ALA A 188 6.90 -1.36 18.66
CA ALA A 188 5.91 -0.76 19.55
C ALA A 188 6.28 0.67 19.96
N GLU A 189 7.54 0.92 20.33
CA GLU A 189 8.04 2.27 20.65
C GLU A 189 7.93 3.20 19.43
N ILE A 190 8.19 2.69 18.23
CA ILE A 190 8.01 3.44 16.98
C ILE A 190 6.54 3.79 16.76
N ALA A 191 5.62 2.87 17.04
CA ALA A 191 4.18 3.11 16.94
C ALA A 191 3.71 4.19 17.91
N ASP A 192 4.21 4.15 19.14
CA ASP A 192 3.93 5.15 20.18
C ASP A 192 4.50 6.53 19.79
N LEU A 193 5.74 6.56 19.29
CA LEU A 193 6.39 7.78 18.81
C LEU A 193 5.58 8.46 17.70
N LEU A 194 5.17 7.68 16.69
CA LEU A 194 4.42 8.19 15.53
C LEU A 194 2.92 8.39 15.83
N ARG A 195 2.44 7.90 16.98
CA ARG A 195 1.03 7.89 17.38
C ARG A 195 0.13 7.25 16.33
N ILE A 196 0.61 6.17 15.71
CA ILE A 196 -0.12 5.38 14.71
C ILE A 196 -0.13 3.92 15.18
N PRO A 197 -1.30 3.26 15.25
CA PRO A 197 -1.38 1.85 15.64
C PRO A 197 -0.51 0.95 14.76
N LEU A 198 0.26 0.08 15.39
CA LEU A 198 1.08 -0.91 14.68
C LEU A 198 0.18 -1.92 13.96
N ALA A 199 0.24 -1.91 12.62
CA ALA A 199 -0.48 -2.85 11.77
C ALA A 199 0.32 -4.13 11.54
N ALA A 200 1.63 -4.00 11.27
CA ALA A 200 2.53 -5.14 11.09
C ALA A 200 3.99 -4.79 11.30
N VAL A 201 4.77 -5.84 11.55
CA VAL A 201 6.24 -5.81 11.57
C VAL A 201 6.73 -6.77 10.49
N ILE A 202 7.48 -6.24 9.52
CA ILE A 202 8.09 -7.03 8.45
C ILE A 202 9.57 -7.17 8.77
N ALA A 203 10.01 -8.41 8.95
CA ALA A 203 11.41 -8.72 9.19
C ALA A 203 12.22 -8.53 7.90
N GLU A 204 13.49 -8.14 8.04
CA GLU A 204 14.43 -8.22 6.91
C GLU A 204 14.58 -9.70 6.51
N GLU A 205 14.32 -10.00 5.23
CA GLU A 205 14.44 -11.34 4.65
C GLU A 205 15.22 -11.23 3.34
N ASP A 206 16.37 -11.91 3.23
CA ASP A 206 17.21 -11.90 2.02
C ASP A 206 16.44 -12.36 0.78
N LYS A 207 15.45 -13.25 0.97
CA LYS A 207 14.57 -13.72 -0.10
C LYS A 207 13.73 -12.62 -0.72
N VAL A 208 13.42 -11.54 0.00
CA VAL A 208 12.72 -10.38 -0.59
C VAL A 208 13.62 -9.63 -1.56
N GLN A 209 14.94 -9.66 -1.33
CA GLN A 209 15.92 -9.05 -2.22
C GLN A 209 16.18 -9.91 -3.46
N LEU A 210 16.05 -11.23 -3.35
CA LEU A 210 16.22 -12.20 -4.45
C LEU A 210 14.92 -12.40 -5.26
N ASP A 211 13.79 -12.51 -4.55
CA ASP A 211 12.46 -12.72 -5.09
C ASP A 211 11.59 -11.51 -4.69
N ASN A 212 11.25 -10.65 -5.66
CA ASN A 212 10.41 -9.46 -5.45
C ASN A 212 9.05 -9.80 -4.78
N VAL A 213 8.54 -11.01 -5.00
CA VAL A 213 7.32 -11.54 -4.39
C VAL A 213 7.64 -12.77 -3.53
N VAL A 214 7.52 -12.62 -2.22
CA VAL A 214 7.78 -13.69 -1.25
C VAL A 214 6.47 -14.31 -0.78
N SER A 215 5.93 -15.17 -1.64
CA SER A 215 4.60 -15.77 -1.46
C SER A 215 4.46 -16.62 -0.18
N ARG A 216 5.56 -17.13 0.39
CA ARG A 216 5.56 -17.94 1.64
C ARG A 216 6.00 -17.16 2.88
N SER A 217 6.15 -15.83 2.79
CA SER A 217 6.55 -15.03 3.96
C SER A 217 5.43 -14.99 5.00
N ARG A 218 5.77 -15.33 6.24
CA ARG A 218 4.85 -15.28 7.38
C ARG A 218 4.50 -13.84 7.76
N THR A 219 5.40 -12.89 7.53
CA THR A 219 5.23 -11.49 7.93
C THR A 219 4.24 -10.77 7.03
N PHE A 220 4.33 -10.95 5.70
CA PHE A 220 3.33 -10.41 4.76
C PHE A 220 1.96 -11.08 4.92
N ARG A 221 1.92 -12.37 5.24
CA ARG A 221 0.65 -13.05 5.56
C ARG A 221 -0.01 -12.44 6.79
N ALA A 222 0.76 -12.17 7.84
CA ALA A 222 0.24 -11.52 9.05
C ALA A 222 -0.29 -10.10 8.76
N LEU A 223 0.36 -9.35 7.87
CA LEU A 223 -0.15 -8.05 7.41
C LEU A 223 -1.51 -8.19 6.68
N ALA A 224 -1.64 -9.17 5.78
CA ALA A 224 -2.93 -9.43 5.11
C ALA A 224 -4.04 -9.79 6.12
N GLU A 225 -3.76 -10.69 7.08
CA GLU A 225 -4.69 -11.05 8.15
C GLU A 225 -5.06 -9.83 9.03
N ALA A 226 -4.09 -8.96 9.34
CA ALA A 226 -4.34 -7.72 10.08
C ALA A 226 -5.19 -6.72 9.30
N CYS A 227 -5.06 -6.67 7.97
CA CYS A 227 -5.93 -5.89 7.10
C CYS A 227 -7.36 -6.46 7.09
N GLU A 228 -7.54 -7.79 6.99
CA GLU A 228 -8.86 -8.43 7.00
C GLU A 228 -9.60 -8.26 8.34
N GLN A 229 -8.91 -8.41 9.47
CA GLN A 229 -9.52 -8.35 10.82
C GLN A 229 -9.80 -6.93 11.31
N ALA A 230 -9.27 -5.93 10.62
CA ALA A 230 -9.36 -4.53 11.02
C ALA A 230 -10.78 -4.03 11.26
N PRO A 231 -11.75 -4.24 10.35
CA PRO A 231 -13.10 -3.72 10.53
C PRO A 231 -13.78 -4.30 11.78
N GLU A 232 -13.54 -5.58 12.08
CA GLU A 232 -14.12 -6.27 13.23
C GLU A 232 -13.54 -5.79 14.56
N ARG A 233 -12.21 -5.59 14.62
CA ARG A 233 -11.54 -5.09 15.84
C ARG A 233 -12.03 -3.69 16.20
N GLU A 234 -12.24 -2.85 15.20
CA GLU A 234 -12.72 -1.47 15.40
C GLU A 234 -14.19 -1.40 15.77
N ALA A 235 -15.04 -2.25 15.17
CA ALA A 235 -16.44 -2.37 15.57
C ALA A 235 -16.57 -2.78 17.05
N LYS A 236 -15.74 -3.73 17.51
CA LYS A 236 -15.66 -4.14 18.93
C LYS A 236 -15.15 -3.01 19.83
N ALA A 237 -14.12 -2.27 19.41
CA ALA A 237 -13.60 -1.14 20.18
C ALA A 237 -14.61 0.00 20.33
N ARG A 238 -15.36 0.34 19.27
CA ARG A 238 -16.43 1.35 19.31
C ARG A 238 -17.63 0.91 20.15
N GLY A 239 -17.99 -0.39 20.10
CA GLY A 239 -19.07 -0.95 20.92
C GLY A 239 -18.73 -1.03 22.42
N ALA A 240 -17.45 -1.20 22.78
CA ALA A 240 -17.00 -1.21 24.17
C ALA A 240 -16.90 0.20 24.79
N GLY A 241 -16.69 1.24 23.97
CA GLY A 241 -16.59 2.64 24.42
C GLY A 241 -17.93 3.35 24.65
N GLY A 242 -19.06 2.78 24.21
CA GLY A 242 -20.41 3.37 24.35
C GLY A 242 -21.15 3.02 25.65
N ARG A 243 -20.49 2.34 26.60
CA ARG A 243 -21.01 2.06 27.95
C ARG A 243 -20.18 2.79 29.00
N ARG A 244 -20.14 4.12 28.97
CA ARG A 244 -19.72 4.97 30.09
C ARG A 244 -20.52 6.26 30.08
#